data_AF-A0A1I0AH39-F1
#
_entry.id   AF-A0A1I0AH39-F1
#
_cell.length_a   1.000
_cell.length_b   1.000
_cell.length_c   1.000
_cell.angle_alpha   90.00
_cell.angle_beta   90.00
_cell.angle_gamma   90.00
#
_symmetry.space_group_name_H-M   'P 1'
#
loop_
_entity.id
_entity.type
_entity.pdbx_description
1 polymer ?
#
loop_
_entity_poly.entity_id
_entity_poly.type
_entity_poly.pdbx_seq_one_letter_code
_entity_poly.pdbx_strand_id
1 'polypeptide(L)'
;MPLDWHVERKIGQNNFWRDEGRDVSAPYLPYRCVELTEDGNNEIDVDVIVEKEFHLSLNDVPLASFFATPREFKELAVGFLLCEGFIDHAIDVISVEVEDDKLICHADICPDRIKKTRRDIDPDSRFDFCSCAIGSRPCRKKIGSEPELEFDRKVFFKAIEHLKSDAKTWRRTGGTHSVIVCDSEGDILAFCEDVSRASAVDKAVGKAALAGVDLSNCAIVATGRLSVTMVSKAINAGVSVLASKAGPINEGIDLARAVGLTLVGFVRPPHMYVYNGIERII
;
A
#
# COMPACT_ATOMS: atom_id res chain seq x y z
N MET A 1 25.55 -11.94 6.34
CA MET A 1 24.91 -10.65 6.69
C MET A 1 24.57 -9.97 5.38
N PRO A 2 23.31 -9.65 5.05
CA PRO A 2 23.05 -8.93 3.82
C PRO A 2 23.62 -7.52 3.99
N LEU A 3 24.46 -7.11 3.03
CA LEU A 3 25.09 -5.81 2.93
C LEU A 3 24.10 -4.70 3.27
N ASP A 4 24.46 -3.80 4.19
CA ASP A 4 23.71 -2.58 4.40
C ASP A 4 23.95 -1.68 3.19
N TRP A 5 22.97 -1.64 2.29
CA TRP A 5 23.11 -1.09 0.94
C TRP A 5 23.34 0.43 0.94
N HIS A 6 23.00 1.12 2.02
CA HIS A 6 23.33 2.54 2.22
C HIS A 6 24.82 2.77 2.55
N VAL A 7 25.53 1.72 2.98
CA VAL A 7 26.89 1.79 3.52
C VAL A 7 27.94 1.33 2.50
N GLU A 8 27.62 0.38 1.62
CA GLU A 8 28.59 -0.19 0.67
C GLU A 8 28.40 0.32 -0.78
N ARG A 9 28.90 1.52 -1.07
CA ARG A 9 29.09 2.00 -2.45
C ARG A 9 30.24 1.25 -3.14
N LYS A 10 30.19 1.14 -4.48
CA LYS A 10 31.40 0.84 -5.25
C LYS A 10 32.35 2.03 -5.08
N ILE A 11 33.54 1.81 -4.53
CA ILE A 11 34.59 2.83 -4.38
C ILE A 11 34.87 3.46 -5.76
N GLY A 12 34.82 4.79 -5.87
CA GLY A 12 35.19 5.55 -7.08
C GLY A 12 34.04 6.02 -7.99
N GLN A 13 32.78 5.98 -7.57
CA GLN A 13 31.65 6.57 -8.31
C GLN A 13 31.14 7.87 -7.66
N ASN A 14 30.99 8.93 -8.45
CA ASN A 14 30.34 10.20 -8.04
C ASN A 14 28.80 10.12 -8.01
N ASN A 15 28.24 8.94 -8.28
CA ASN A 15 26.82 8.66 -8.22
C ASN A 15 26.58 7.66 -7.10
N PHE A 16 25.50 7.83 -6.34
CA PHE A 16 25.18 6.95 -5.21
C PHE A 16 24.90 5.49 -5.60
N TRP A 17 24.71 5.18 -6.89
CA TRP A 17 24.03 3.95 -7.31
C TRP A 17 24.79 3.09 -8.34
N ARG A 18 24.57 1.76 -8.25
CA ARG A 18 25.07 0.75 -9.19
C ARG A 18 24.30 0.76 -10.52
N ASP A 19 25.05 0.81 -11.62
CA ASP A 19 24.89 0.21 -12.97
C ASP A 19 23.49 -0.02 -13.61
N GLU A 20 22.42 0.65 -13.18
CA GLU A 20 21.16 0.68 -13.93
C GLU A 20 20.99 2.06 -14.60
N GLY A 21 20.85 2.06 -15.94
CA GLY A 21 20.69 3.28 -16.74
C GLY A 21 19.49 4.10 -16.28
N ARG A 22 19.57 5.42 -16.45
CA ARG A 22 18.51 6.35 -16.06
C ARG A 22 17.23 6.08 -16.88
N ASP A 23 16.23 5.48 -16.24
CA ASP A 23 14.87 5.40 -16.78
C ASP A 23 14.20 6.77 -16.63
N VAL A 24 13.96 7.46 -17.74
CA VAL A 24 13.30 8.78 -17.77
C VAL A 24 11.84 8.74 -17.34
N SER A 25 11.22 7.56 -17.32
CA SER A 25 9.88 7.38 -16.77
C SER A 25 9.90 7.13 -15.26
N ALA A 26 11.08 6.92 -14.66
CA ALA A 26 11.22 6.52 -13.28
C ALA A 26 10.64 7.55 -12.30
N PRO A 27 10.04 7.11 -11.19
CA PRO A 27 9.35 8.00 -10.27
C PRO A 27 10.32 8.73 -9.31
N TYR A 28 11.55 9.02 -9.72
CA TYR A 28 12.54 9.68 -8.89
C TYR A 28 13.36 10.70 -9.71
N LEU A 29 13.85 11.73 -9.03
CA LEU A 29 14.65 12.79 -9.63
C LEU A 29 16.02 12.86 -8.94
N PRO A 30 17.10 13.21 -9.67
CA PRO A 30 18.39 13.43 -9.07
C PRO A 30 18.41 14.74 -8.28
N TYR A 31 18.93 14.70 -7.06
CA TYR A 31 19.20 15.86 -6.23
C TYR A 31 20.65 15.85 -5.76
N ARG A 32 21.25 17.03 -5.68
CA ARG A 32 22.60 17.20 -5.14
C ARG A 32 22.55 17.23 -3.61
N CYS A 33 23.43 16.49 -2.95
CA CYS A 33 23.63 16.56 -1.52
C CYS A 33 25.12 16.48 -1.14
N VAL A 34 25.42 16.68 0.14
CA VAL A 34 26.77 16.54 0.69
C VAL A 34 26.81 15.26 1.54
N GLU A 35 27.64 14.31 1.13
CA GLU A 35 27.98 13.13 1.91
C GLU A 35 29.09 13.46 2.91
N LEU A 36 28.88 13.11 4.17
CA LEU A 36 29.87 13.23 5.26
C LEU A 36 30.43 11.84 5.57
N THR A 37 31.75 11.71 5.54
CA THR A 37 32.49 10.48 5.89
C THR A 37 33.55 10.78 6.95
N GLU A 38 34.18 9.76 7.54
CA GLU A 38 35.31 9.97 8.45
C GLU A 38 36.47 10.73 7.78
N ASP A 39 36.65 10.56 6.46
CA ASP A 39 37.74 11.13 5.68
C ASP A 39 37.41 12.52 5.10
N GLY A 40 36.18 13.02 5.27
CA GLY A 40 35.77 14.34 4.80
C GLY A 40 34.39 14.39 4.13
N ASN A 41 34.14 15.48 3.40
CA ASN A 41 32.84 15.83 2.82
C ASN A 41 32.91 15.82 1.30
N ASN A 42 31.95 15.16 0.64
CA ASN A 42 31.87 15.05 -0.81
C ASN A 42 30.50 15.50 -1.33
N GLU A 43 30.47 16.31 -2.39
CA GLU A 43 29.22 16.63 -3.09
C GLU A 43 28.89 15.52 -4.09
N ILE A 44 27.66 15.03 -4.04
CA ILE A 44 27.20 13.88 -4.83
C ILE A 44 25.78 14.11 -5.35
N ASP A 45 25.39 13.34 -6.36
CA ASP A 45 24.00 13.23 -6.80
C ASP A 45 23.35 11.94 -6.26
N VAL A 46 22.15 12.09 -5.68
CA VAL A 46 21.31 11.00 -5.15
C VAL A 46 19.95 11.00 -5.84
N ASP A 47 19.33 9.81 -5.96
CA ASP A 47 17.99 9.71 -6.53
C ASP A 47 16.96 9.79 -5.41
N VAL A 48 16.00 10.70 -5.56
CA VAL A 48 14.97 10.99 -4.56
C VAL A 48 13.59 10.71 -5.16
N ILE A 49 12.79 9.91 -4.46
CA ILE A 49 11.42 9.58 -4.86
C ILE A 49 10.57 10.84 -5.06
N VAL A 50 9.75 10.85 -6.09
CA VAL A 50 8.77 11.90 -6.35
C VAL A 50 7.47 11.58 -5.62
N GLU A 51 7.06 12.52 -4.77
CA GLU A 51 5.74 12.56 -4.14
C GLU A 51 4.93 13.70 -4.78
N LYS A 52 3.68 13.43 -5.16
CA LYS A 52 2.73 14.42 -5.65
C LYS A 52 1.39 14.26 -4.97
N GLU A 53 0.67 15.35 -4.79
CA GLU A 53 -0.73 15.35 -4.37
C GLU A 53 -1.62 14.97 -5.55
N PHE A 54 -2.66 14.18 -5.28
CA PHE A 54 -3.70 13.81 -6.23
C PHE A 54 -5.08 14.07 -5.64
N HIS A 55 -6.02 14.45 -6.49
CA HIS A 55 -7.42 14.72 -6.14
C HIS A 55 -8.33 13.69 -6.80
N LEU A 56 -9.04 12.89 -6.00
CA LEU A 56 -9.95 11.86 -6.48
C LEU A 56 -11.41 12.36 -6.45
N SER A 57 -12.11 12.24 -7.56
CA SER A 57 -13.57 12.40 -7.66
C SER A 57 -14.24 11.10 -8.10
N LEU A 58 -15.49 10.92 -7.67
CA LEU A 58 -16.34 9.79 -8.06
C LEU A 58 -17.71 10.31 -8.48
N ASN A 59 -18.11 10.04 -9.72
CA ASN A 59 -19.37 10.52 -10.31
C ASN A 59 -19.56 12.03 -10.05
N ASP A 60 -18.55 12.82 -10.41
CA ASP A 60 -18.48 14.29 -10.27
C ASP A 60 -18.48 14.81 -8.83
N VAL A 61 -18.35 13.93 -7.83
CA VAL A 61 -18.24 14.33 -6.42
C VAL A 61 -16.78 14.19 -5.95
N PRO A 62 -16.13 15.29 -5.53
CA PRO A 62 -14.81 15.21 -4.89
C PRO A 62 -14.87 14.36 -3.63
N LEU A 63 -13.97 13.37 -3.53
CA LEU A 63 -13.92 12.44 -2.41
C LEU A 63 -12.74 12.70 -1.47
N ALA A 64 -11.53 12.83 -2.01
CA ALA A 64 -10.32 12.89 -1.21
C ALA A 64 -9.15 13.53 -1.95
N SER A 65 -8.15 13.98 -1.18
CA SER A 65 -6.82 14.31 -1.68
C SER A 65 -5.79 13.44 -0.98
N PHE A 66 -4.76 12.99 -1.69
CA PHE A 66 -3.69 12.20 -1.07
C PHE A 66 -2.38 12.33 -1.81
N PHE A 67 -1.28 12.14 -1.08
CA PHE A 67 0.04 12.06 -1.65
C PHE A 67 0.35 10.64 -2.13
N ALA A 68 0.90 10.53 -3.33
CA ALA A 68 1.31 9.26 -3.92
C ALA A 68 2.47 9.44 -4.89
N THR A 69 3.07 8.31 -5.27
CA THR A 69 4.03 8.25 -6.37
C THR A 69 3.27 8.35 -7.71
N PRO A 70 3.68 9.21 -8.67
CA PRO A 70 2.91 9.56 -9.87
C PRO A 70 2.95 8.48 -10.97
N ARG A 71 2.45 7.29 -10.65
CA ARG A 71 2.34 6.10 -11.51
C ARG A 71 1.16 5.26 -11.06
N GLU A 72 0.71 4.33 -11.91
CA GLU A 72 -0.35 3.35 -11.58
C GLU A 72 -1.65 4.05 -11.13
N PHE A 73 -2.05 5.10 -11.86
CA PHE A 73 -3.18 5.96 -11.51
C PHE A 73 -4.51 5.22 -11.45
N LYS A 74 -4.72 4.29 -12.40
CA LYS A 74 -5.95 3.51 -12.46
C LYS A 74 -6.05 2.56 -11.26
N GLU A 75 -4.95 1.90 -10.92
CA GLU A 75 -4.82 1.01 -9.77
C GLU A 75 -5.00 1.79 -8.47
N LEU A 76 -4.39 2.98 -8.36
CA LEU A 76 -4.53 3.86 -7.19
C LEU A 76 -5.99 4.28 -6.98
N ALA A 77 -6.67 4.72 -8.05
CA ALA A 77 -8.04 5.19 -7.97
C ALA A 77 -9.01 4.05 -7.61
N VAL A 78 -8.95 2.91 -8.33
CA VAL A 78 -9.82 1.74 -8.07
C VAL A 78 -9.55 1.16 -6.69
N GLY A 79 -8.27 1.04 -6.33
CA GLY A 79 -7.83 0.58 -5.03
C GLY A 79 -8.35 1.42 -3.88
N PHE A 80 -8.22 2.75 -3.99
CA PHE A 80 -8.77 3.67 -3.02
C PHE A 80 -10.28 3.48 -2.84
N LEU A 81 -11.03 3.39 -3.93
CA LEU A 81 -12.49 3.21 -3.88
C LEU A 81 -12.90 1.91 -3.18
N LEU A 82 -12.17 0.82 -3.40
CA LEU A 82 -12.37 -0.46 -2.71
C LEU A 82 -11.99 -0.35 -1.23
N CYS A 83 -10.78 0.11 -0.94
CA CYS A 83 -10.22 0.18 0.41
C CYS A 83 -10.95 1.18 1.32
N GLU A 84 -11.58 2.22 0.78
CA GLU A 84 -12.45 3.13 1.55
C GLU A 84 -13.93 2.69 1.56
N GLY A 85 -14.29 1.62 0.84
CA GLY A 85 -15.63 1.06 0.83
C GLY A 85 -16.66 1.89 0.05
N PHE A 86 -16.23 2.60 -1.00
CA PHE A 86 -17.13 3.29 -1.93
C PHE A 86 -17.76 2.31 -2.93
N ILE A 87 -16.99 1.30 -3.36
CA ILE A 87 -17.40 0.24 -4.27
C ILE A 87 -17.13 -1.12 -3.62
N ASP A 88 -17.87 -2.17 -4.04
CA ASP A 88 -17.61 -3.53 -3.56
C ASP A 88 -16.73 -4.30 -4.56
N HIS A 89 -16.83 -3.99 -5.85
CA HIS A 89 -16.12 -4.71 -6.91
C HIS A 89 -15.47 -3.74 -7.90
N ALA A 90 -14.30 -4.10 -8.43
CA ALA A 90 -13.63 -3.27 -9.45
C ALA A 90 -14.46 -3.14 -10.74
N ILE A 91 -15.34 -4.10 -11.03
CA ILE A 91 -16.24 -4.06 -12.18
C ILE A 91 -17.29 -2.94 -12.07
N ASP A 92 -17.52 -2.41 -10.87
CA ASP A 92 -18.40 -1.27 -10.66
C ASP A 92 -17.82 0.00 -11.32
N VAL A 93 -16.50 0.06 -11.55
CA VAL A 93 -15.82 1.20 -12.17
C VAL A 93 -15.91 1.12 -13.70
N ILE A 94 -16.56 2.12 -14.30
CA ILE A 94 -16.75 2.26 -15.74
C ILE A 94 -15.49 2.86 -16.39
N SER A 95 -14.96 3.93 -15.81
CA SER A 95 -13.76 4.61 -16.31
C SER A 95 -12.98 5.31 -15.20
N VAL A 96 -11.68 5.49 -15.46
CA VAL A 96 -10.79 6.34 -14.67
C VAL A 96 -10.06 7.24 -15.65
N GLU A 97 -10.33 8.53 -15.58
CA GLU A 97 -9.69 9.58 -16.37
C GLU A 97 -8.63 10.29 -15.52
N VAL A 98 -7.49 10.61 -16.13
CA VAL A 98 -6.35 11.24 -15.46
C VAL A 98 -6.08 12.57 -16.15
N GLU A 99 -6.33 13.66 -15.42
CA GLU A 99 -6.07 15.02 -15.87
C GLU A 99 -5.09 15.68 -14.89
N ASP A 100 -3.81 15.74 -15.24
CA ASP A 100 -2.73 16.23 -14.37
C ASP A 100 -2.66 15.50 -13.01
N ASP A 101 -3.14 16.15 -11.94
CA ASP A 101 -3.22 15.64 -10.57
C ASP A 101 -4.62 15.15 -10.20
N LYS A 102 -5.58 15.18 -11.13
CA LYS A 102 -6.95 14.75 -10.91
C LYS A 102 -7.17 13.32 -11.40
N LEU A 103 -7.77 12.52 -10.53
CA LEU A 103 -8.25 11.18 -10.82
C LEU A 103 -9.78 11.25 -10.84
N ILE A 104 -10.38 11.18 -12.03
CA ILE A 104 -11.83 11.29 -12.22
C ILE A 104 -12.39 9.90 -12.47
N CYS A 105 -13.11 9.36 -11.49
CA CYS A 105 -13.71 8.04 -11.59
C CYS A 105 -15.20 8.12 -11.90
N HIS A 106 -15.64 7.29 -12.85
CA HIS A 106 -17.05 7.02 -13.09
C HIS A 106 -17.35 5.56 -12.73
N ALA A 107 -18.37 5.35 -11.90
CA ALA A 107 -18.76 4.02 -11.44
C ALA A 107 -20.28 3.86 -11.38
N ASP A 108 -20.76 2.66 -11.69
CA ASP A 108 -22.17 2.28 -11.55
C ASP A 108 -22.48 1.89 -10.10
N ILE A 109 -22.72 2.92 -9.27
CA ILE A 109 -23.05 2.73 -7.86
C ILE A 109 -24.26 3.56 -7.43
N CYS A 110 -24.96 3.06 -6.41
CA CYS A 110 -26.07 3.79 -5.80
C CYS A 110 -25.60 5.17 -5.27
N PRO A 111 -26.22 6.29 -5.69
CA PRO A 111 -25.83 7.64 -5.29
C PRO A 111 -25.80 7.87 -3.77
N ASP A 112 -26.58 7.11 -2.99
CA ASP A 112 -26.61 7.23 -1.54
C ASP A 112 -25.30 6.77 -0.87
N ARG A 113 -24.50 5.92 -1.54
CA ARG A 113 -23.14 5.57 -1.09
C ARG A 113 -22.21 6.79 -1.13
N ILE A 114 -22.44 7.73 -2.04
CA ILE A 114 -21.66 8.97 -2.19
C ILE A 114 -22.17 10.06 -1.24
N LYS A 115 -23.48 10.14 -0.97
CA LYS A 115 -24.08 11.20 -0.13
C LYS A 115 -23.78 11.09 1.36
N LYS A 116 -23.56 9.88 1.90
CA LYS A 116 -23.13 9.72 3.30
C LYS A 116 -21.78 10.41 3.57
N THR A 117 -20.91 10.51 2.56
CA THR A 117 -19.57 11.09 2.66
C THR A 117 -19.58 12.58 2.96
N ARG A 118 -20.54 13.34 2.41
CA ARG A 118 -20.64 14.80 2.64
C ARG A 118 -21.02 15.19 4.07
N ARG A 119 -21.61 14.28 4.85
CA ARG A 119 -22.04 14.56 6.23
C ARG A 119 -20.93 14.35 7.26
N ASP A 120 -19.93 13.55 6.92
CA ASP A 120 -18.80 13.22 7.80
C ASP A 120 -17.52 14.01 7.45
N ILE A 121 -17.54 14.75 6.34
CA ILE A 121 -16.45 15.65 5.91
C ILE A 121 -16.88 17.08 6.22
N ASP A 122 -16.25 17.70 7.22
CA ASP A 122 -16.41 19.14 7.49
C ASP A 122 -15.72 19.94 6.37
N PRO A 123 -16.45 20.71 5.54
CA PRO A 123 -15.86 21.47 4.45
C PRO A 123 -14.86 22.56 4.90
N ASP A 124 -14.84 22.97 6.17
CA ASP A 124 -13.88 23.95 6.71
C ASP A 124 -12.58 23.31 7.25
N SER A 125 -12.53 21.98 7.36
CA SER A 125 -11.36 21.25 7.85
C SER A 125 -10.32 21.01 6.74
N ARG A 126 -9.52 22.04 6.43
CA ARG A 126 -8.43 21.96 5.42
C ARG A 126 -7.35 20.90 5.72
N PHE A 127 -7.41 20.22 6.87
CA PHE A 127 -6.47 19.20 7.33
C PHE A 127 -7.03 17.78 7.41
N ASP A 128 -8.35 17.56 7.32
CA ASP A 128 -8.95 16.21 7.41
C ASP A 128 -9.07 15.49 6.06
N PHE A 129 -8.66 16.15 4.97
CA PHE A 129 -8.67 15.56 3.62
C PHE A 129 -7.55 14.57 3.35
N CYS A 130 -6.58 14.39 4.26
CA CYS A 130 -5.63 13.30 4.16
C CYS A 130 -6.39 11.98 4.37
N SER A 131 -6.34 11.05 3.42
CA SER A 131 -6.93 9.69 3.52
C SER A 131 -6.58 8.95 4.83
N CYS A 132 -5.54 9.36 5.55
CA CYS A 132 -5.23 8.87 6.89
C CYS A 132 -6.29 9.24 7.96
N ALA A 133 -7.06 10.32 7.74
CA ALA A 133 -8.03 10.93 8.66
C ALA A 133 -9.50 10.76 8.22
N ILE A 134 -9.76 10.40 6.96
CA ILE A 134 -11.08 9.92 6.56
C ILE A 134 -11.27 8.62 7.32
N GLY A 135 -12.11 8.64 8.36
CA GLY A 135 -12.48 7.46 9.13
C GLY A 135 -12.98 6.40 8.15
N SER A 136 -12.07 5.49 7.77
CA SER A 136 -12.32 4.46 6.77
C SER A 136 -13.63 3.79 7.14
N ARG A 137 -14.61 3.81 6.23
CA ARG A 137 -15.94 3.25 6.51
C ARG A 137 -15.74 1.79 6.85
N PRO A 138 -15.87 1.35 8.11
CA PRO A 138 -15.62 -0.04 8.41
C PRO A 138 -16.79 -0.78 7.79
N CYS A 139 -16.53 -1.56 6.75
CA CYS A 139 -17.50 -2.55 6.32
C CYS A 139 -17.65 -3.49 7.52
N ARG A 140 -18.77 -3.36 8.27
CA ARG A 140 -19.08 -4.18 9.45
C ARG A 140 -19.38 -5.65 9.09
N LYS A 141 -19.09 -6.07 7.85
CA LYS A 141 -19.14 -7.46 7.45
C LYS A 141 -18.08 -8.18 8.27
N LYS A 142 -18.52 -9.02 9.22
CA LYS A 142 -17.62 -9.95 9.88
C LYS A 142 -16.99 -10.83 8.80
N ILE A 143 -15.67 -10.88 8.78
CA ILE A 143 -14.96 -11.88 8.00
C ILE A 143 -15.30 -13.21 8.67
N GLY A 144 -15.92 -14.13 7.92
CA GLY A 144 -16.47 -15.38 8.45
C GLY A 144 -15.45 -16.14 9.29
N SER A 145 -15.91 -16.75 10.39
CA SER A 145 -15.06 -17.45 11.36
C SER A 145 -14.70 -18.89 10.97
N GLU A 146 -15.14 -19.36 9.81
CA GLU A 146 -14.89 -20.74 9.36
C GLU A 146 -13.62 -20.82 8.49
N PRO A 147 -12.76 -21.85 8.67
CA PRO A 147 -11.50 -21.99 7.96
C PRO A 147 -11.75 -22.57 6.56
N GLU A 148 -12.19 -21.74 5.62
CA GLU A 148 -12.16 -22.13 4.20
C GLU A 148 -10.79 -21.84 3.55
N LEU A 149 -9.95 -21.03 4.21
CA LEU A 149 -8.69 -20.55 3.65
C LEU A 149 -7.56 -20.60 4.70
N GLU A 150 -6.54 -21.40 4.42
CA GLU A 150 -5.34 -21.57 5.23
C GLU A 150 -4.09 -21.11 4.47
N PHE A 151 -3.12 -20.52 5.18
CA PHE A 151 -1.84 -20.08 4.64
C PHE A 151 -0.68 -20.76 5.38
N ASP A 152 0.21 -21.46 4.67
CA ASP A 152 1.49 -21.91 5.25
C ASP A 152 2.34 -20.68 5.62
N ARG A 153 2.89 -20.67 6.83
CA ARG A 153 3.81 -19.60 7.31
C ARG A 153 4.90 -19.20 6.30
N LYS A 154 5.36 -20.13 5.45
CA LYS A 154 6.35 -19.91 4.39
C LYS A 154 5.87 -18.93 3.32
N VAL A 155 4.56 -18.83 3.08
CA VAL A 155 3.99 -17.84 2.15
C VAL A 155 4.40 -16.43 2.58
N PHE A 156 4.20 -16.09 3.86
CA PHE A 156 4.57 -14.78 4.39
C PHE A 156 6.09 -14.56 4.40
N PHE A 157 6.86 -15.60 4.70
CA PHE A 157 8.33 -15.53 4.67
C PHE A 157 8.85 -15.24 3.26
N LYS A 158 8.36 -15.96 2.24
CA LYS A 158 8.69 -15.71 0.83
C LYS A 158 8.24 -14.31 0.41
N ALA A 159 7.02 -13.90 0.74
CA ALA A 159 6.51 -12.57 0.39
C ALA A 159 7.41 -11.44 0.96
N ILE A 160 7.86 -11.55 2.22
CA ILE A 160 8.79 -10.56 2.80
C ILE A 160 10.17 -10.56 2.09
N GLU A 161 10.63 -11.70 1.58
CA GLU A 161 11.84 -11.77 0.75
C GLU A 161 11.64 -11.05 -0.59
N HIS A 162 10.51 -11.27 -1.24
CA HIS A 162 10.11 -10.58 -2.48
C HIS A 162 9.98 -9.07 -2.30
N LEU A 163 9.41 -8.60 -1.18
CA LEU A 163 9.37 -7.16 -0.87
C LEU A 163 10.76 -6.51 -0.85
N LYS A 164 11.84 -7.27 -0.64
CA LYS A 164 13.21 -6.74 -0.69
C LYS A 164 13.82 -6.84 -2.09
N SER A 165 13.65 -7.96 -2.80
CA SER A 165 14.27 -8.15 -4.12
C SER A 165 13.61 -7.28 -5.19
N ASP A 166 12.29 -7.17 -5.12
CA ASP A 166 11.47 -6.65 -6.22
C ASP A 166 11.23 -5.14 -6.09
N ALA A 167 11.51 -4.56 -4.92
CA ALA A 167 11.39 -3.13 -4.63
C ALA A 167 12.51 -2.29 -5.25
N LYS A 168 12.48 -2.16 -6.58
CA LYS A 168 13.46 -1.42 -7.38
C LYS A 168 13.52 0.05 -6.96
N THR A 169 12.36 0.69 -6.77
CA THR A 169 12.28 2.11 -6.40
C THR A 169 12.81 2.32 -4.99
N TRP A 170 12.48 1.42 -4.06
CA TRP A 170 13.01 1.46 -2.69
C TRP A 170 14.52 1.26 -2.68
N ARG A 171 15.03 0.25 -3.40
CA ARG A 171 16.48 0.02 -3.53
C ARG A 171 17.22 1.21 -4.13
N ARG A 172 16.51 2.06 -4.88
CA ARG A 172 17.05 3.23 -5.58
C ARG A 172 16.79 4.56 -4.90
N THR A 173 16.00 4.63 -3.84
CA THR A 173 15.66 5.91 -3.20
C THR A 173 15.56 5.82 -1.68
N GLY A 174 15.35 4.62 -1.14
CA GLY A 174 14.99 4.38 0.25
C GLY A 174 13.61 4.91 0.65
N GLY A 175 12.90 5.57 -0.27
CA GLY A 175 11.77 6.45 0.03
C GLY A 175 10.38 5.85 -0.21
N THR A 176 10.27 4.55 -0.48
CA THR A 176 8.99 3.90 -0.76
C THR A 176 8.63 2.81 0.24
N HIS A 177 7.34 2.53 0.31
CA HIS A 177 6.75 1.34 0.89
C HIS A 177 6.36 0.36 -0.20
N SER A 178 6.58 -0.92 0.05
CA SER A 178 6.16 -2.01 -0.83
C SER A 178 5.03 -2.82 -0.23
N VAL A 179 4.13 -3.30 -1.09
CA VAL A 179 2.99 -4.16 -0.76
C VAL A 179 2.86 -5.27 -1.79
N ILE A 180 2.59 -6.48 -1.32
CA ILE A 180 2.24 -7.66 -2.11
C ILE A 180 0.81 -8.07 -1.79
N VAL A 181 0.06 -8.47 -2.82
CA VAL A 181 -1.13 -9.31 -2.70
C VAL A 181 -0.76 -10.71 -3.18
N CYS A 182 -1.00 -11.72 -2.36
CA CYS A 182 -0.72 -13.12 -2.69
C CYS A 182 -1.85 -14.06 -2.26
N ASP A 183 -1.94 -15.23 -2.88
CA ASP A 183 -2.87 -16.28 -2.47
C ASP A 183 -2.29 -17.23 -1.41
N SER A 184 -3.04 -18.28 -1.07
CA SER A 184 -2.65 -19.32 -0.11
C SER A 184 -1.50 -20.22 -0.59
N GLU A 185 -1.29 -20.34 -1.90
CA GLU A 185 -0.16 -21.10 -2.48
C GLU A 185 1.14 -20.27 -2.46
N GLY A 186 1.00 -18.95 -2.29
CA GLY A 186 2.08 -17.99 -2.22
C GLY A 186 2.45 -17.39 -3.57
N ASP A 187 1.57 -17.49 -4.57
CA ASP A 187 1.72 -16.81 -5.83
C ASP A 187 1.48 -15.30 -5.64
N ILE A 188 2.38 -14.48 -6.20
CA ILE A 188 2.27 -13.02 -6.12
C ILE A 188 1.32 -12.55 -7.22
N LEU A 189 0.14 -12.11 -6.79
CA LEU A 189 -0.93 -11.65 -7.68
C LEU A 189 -0.78 -10.15 -8.00
N ALA A 190 -0.22 -9.38 -7.06
CA ALA A 190 0.16 -8.00 -7.30
C ALA A 190 1.37 -7.58 -6.45
N PHE A 191 2.20 -6.71 -7.02
CA PHE A 191 3.28 -6.01 -6.33
C PHE A 191 3.19 -4.52 -6.67
N CYS A 192 3.34 -3.67 -5.65
CA CYS A 192 3.36 -2.22 -5.80
C CYS A 192 4.37 -1.55 -4.86
N GLU A 193 4.91 -0.41 -5.31
CA GLU A 193 5.68 0.54 -4.50
C GLU A 193 5.00 1.90 -4.49
N ASP A 194 5.00 2.59 -3.36
CA ASP A 194 4.56 3.98 -3.26
C ASP A 194 5.24 4.70 -2.09
N VAL A 195 5.43 6.02 -2.18
CA VAL A 195 5.93 6.83 -1.05
C VAL A 195 5.01 6.75 0.17
N SER A 196 3.71 6.61 -0.04
CA SER A 196 2.70 6.43 1.00
C SER A 196 2.38 4.95 1.22
N ARG A 197 2.47 4.49 2.48
CA ARG A 197 2.07 3.12 2.85
C ARG A 197 0.60 2.81 2.51
N ALA A 198 -0.27 3.80 2.60
CA ALA A 198 -1.70 3.67 2.34
C ALA A 198 -1.95 3.57 0.83
N SER A 199 -1.32 4.46 0.05
CA SER A 199 -1.39 4.46 -1.41
C SER A 199 -0.76 3.20 -2.02
N ALA A 200 0.29 2.64 -1.38
CA ALA A 200 0.86 1.35 -1.78
C ALA A 200 -0.13 0.18 -1.62
N VAL A 201 -0.94 0.19 -0.54
CA VAL A 201 -2.02 -0.80 -0.36
C VAL A 201 -3.11 -0.58 -1.40
N ASP A 202 -3.57 0.66 -1.56
CA ASP A 202 -4.60 1.00 -2.54
C ASP A 202 -4.19 0.51 -3.93
N LYS A 203 -3.00 0.87 -4.42
CA LYS A 203 -2.48 0.40 -5.71
C LYS A 203 -2.36 -1.12 -5.81
N ALA A 204 -1.83 -1.80 -4.79
CA ALA A 204 -1.69 -3.25 -4.83
C ALA A 204 -3.06 -3.96 -4.90
N VAL A 205 -4.03 -3.49 -4.12
CA VAL A 205 -5.42 -3.97 -4.13
C VAL A 205 -6.07 -3.67 -5.49
N GLY A 206 -5.96 -2.44 -5.98
CA GLY A 206 -6.52 -2.04 -7.27
C GLY A 206 -5.93 -2.84 -8.43
N LYS A 207 -4.62 -3.11 -8.41
CA LYS A 207 -3.93 -3.93 -9.40
C LYS A 207 -4.45 -5.38 -9.43
N ALA A 208 -4.58 -6.00 -8.26
CA ALA A 208 -5.14 -7.34 -8.15
C ALA A 208 -6.61 -7.38 -8.59
N ALA A 209 -7.43 -6.42 -8.12
CA ALA A 209 -8.85 -6.37 -8.45
C ALA A 209 -9.11 -6.13 -9.95
N LEU A 210 -8.33 -5.25 -10.59
CA LEU A 210 -8.38 -5.01 -12.04
C LEU A 210 -7.93 -6.22 -12.86
N ALA A 211 -7.12 -7.10 -12.29
CA ALA A 211 -6.74 -8.38 -12.89
C ALA A 211 -7.81 -9.48 -12.68
N GLY A 212 -8.93 -9.17 -12.03
CA GLY A 212 -10.02 -10.12 -11.77
C GLY A 212 -9.75 -11.08 -10.60
N VAL A 213 -8.80 -10.74 -9.73
CA VAL A 213 -8.48 -11.54 -8.54
C VAL A 213 -9.61 -11.45 -7.52
N ASP A 214 -10.03 -12.60 -6.99
CA ASP A 214 -10.89 -12.65 -5.81
C ASP A 214 -10.05 -12.39 -4.55
N LEU A 215 -10.12 -11.14 -4.07
CA LEU A 215 -9.37 -10.69 -2.89
C LEU A 215 -9.75 -11.44 -1.60
N SER A 216 -10.94 -12.06 -1.53
CA SER A 216 -11.36 -12.83 -0.36
C SER A 216 -10.45 -14.03 -0.08
N ASN A 217 -9.82 -14.55 -1.13
CA ASN A 217 -8.86 -15.65 -1.08
C ASN A 217 -7.40 -15.19 -0.93
N CYS A 218 -7.17 -13.91 -0.64
CA CYS A 218 -5.83 -13.32 -0.65
C CYS A 218 -5.36 -12.87 0.73
N ALA A 219 -4.04 -12.73 0.83
CA ALA A 219 -3.33 -12.04 1.89
C ALA A 219 -2.67 -10.76 1.34
N ILE A 220 -2.63 -9.71 2.16
CA ILE A 220 -1.80 -8.53 1.93
C ILE A 220 -0.54 -8.65 2.79
N VAL A 221 0.64 -8.47 2.17
CA VAL A 221 1.93 -8.47 2.86
C VAL A 221 2.64 -7.14 2.61
N ALA A 222 2.81 -6.35 3.68
CA ALA A 222 3.27 -4.96 3.59
C ALA A 222 4.59 -4.70 4.33
N THR A 223 5.25 -3.60 3.97
CA THR A 223 6.41 -3.07 4.71
C THR A 223 6.03 -2.11 5.85
N GLY A 224 4.88 -1.45 5.76
CA GLY A 224 4.44 -0.39 6.69
C GLY A 224 3.78 -0.91 7.98
N ARG A 225 3.72 -0.05 9.01
CA ARG A 225 3.03 -0.34 10.29
C ARG A 225 1.55 -0.62 10.07
N LEU A 226 0.99 -1.54 10.87
CA LEU A 226 -0.43 -1.91 10.80
C LEU A 226 -1.26 -0.93 11.67
N SER A 227 -1.47 0.28 11.14
CA SER A 227 -2.36 1.28 11.76
C SER A 227 -3.84 0.96 11.53
N VAL A 228 -4.74 1.61 12.26
CA VAL A 228 -6.20 1.45 12.08
C VAL A 228 -6.63 1.66 10.62
N THR A 229 -6.07 2.68 9.94
CA THR A 229 -6.29 2.92 8.49
C THR A 229 -5.89 1.72 7.64
N MET A 230 -4.69 1.16 7.85
CA MET A 230 -4.20 0.02 7.06
C MET A 230 -5.07 -1.23 7.26
N VAL A 231 -5.46 -1.48 8.51
CA VAL A 231 -6.36 -2.57 8.87
C VAL A 231 -7.74 -2.36 8.24
N SER A 232 -8.29 -1.16 8.30
CA SER A 232 -9.59 -0.87 7.68
C SER A 232 -9.56 -1.00 6.16
N LYS A 233 -8.48 -0.57 5.50
CA LYS A 233 -8.31 -0.74 4.05
C LYS A 233 -8.29 -2.21 3.66
N ALA A 234 -7.60 -3.06 4.42
CA ALA A 234 -7.59 -4.50 4.20
C ALA A 234 -8.98 -5.13 4.39
N ILE A 235 -9.71 -4.74 5.45
CA ILE A 235 -11.08 -5.21 5.71
C ILE A 235 -12.01 -4.85 4.55
N ASN A 236 -11.96 -3.60 4.09
CA ASN A 236 -12.81 -3.11 3.02
C ASN A 236 -12.45 -3.70 1.66
N ALA A 237 -11.16 -3.96 1.41
CA ALA A 237 -10.69 -4.73 0.26
C ALA A 237 -11.18 -6.19 0.28
N GLY A 238 -11.65 -6.68 1.43
CA GLY A 238 -12.20 -8.01 1.60
C GLY A 238 -11.14 -9.11 1.79
N VAL A 239 -9.88 -8.77 2.05
CA VAL A 239 -8.82 -9.78 2.23
C VAL A 239 -8.92 -10.51 3.56
N SER A 240 -8.46 -11.77 3.58
CA SER A 240 -8.55 -12.62 4.77
C SER A 240 -7.40 -12.41 5.76
N VAL A 241 -6.23 -12.01 5.25
CA VAL A 241 -5.01 -11.83 6.06
C VAL A 241 -4.34 -10.50 5.73
N LEU A 242 -3.94 -9.76 6.77
CA LEU A 242 -3.04 -8.63 6.68
C LEU A 242 -1.77 -8.91 7.48
N ALA A 243 -0.64 -9.00 6.79
CA ALA A 243 0.67 -9.28 7.35
C ALA A 243 1.65 -8.12 7.08
N SER A 244 2.60 -7.90 7.99
CA SER A 244 3.64 -6.88 7.80
C SER A 244 4.97 -7.20 8.46
N LYS A 245 6.06 -6.69 7.86
CA LYS A 245 7.40 -6.64 8.47
C LYS A 245 7.45 -5.76 9.73
N ALA A 246 6.55 -4.79 9.83
CA ALA A 246 6.45 -3.84 10.92
C ALA A 246 5.44 -4.30 11.99
N GLY A 247 5.44 -3.60 13.13
CA GLY A 247 4.51 -3.86 14.22
C GLY A 247 3.12 -3.23 13.99
N PRO A 248 2.08 -3.75 14.65
CA PRO A 248 0.77 -3.12 14.71
C PRO A 248 0.68 -2.01 15.75
N ILE A 249 -0.39 -1.23 15.66
CA ILE A 249 -0.85 -0.27 16.66
C ILE A 249 -2.06 -0.87 17.40
N ASN A 250 -2.26 -0.54 18.68
CA ASN A 250 -3.34 -1.09 19.52
C ASN A 250 -4.72 -0.98 18.85
N GLU A 251 -5.09 0.18 18.31
CA GLU A 251 -6.36 0.38 17.61
C GLU A 251 -6.52 -0.53 16.37
N GLY A 252 -5.42 -0.82 15.68
CA GLY A 252 -5.44 -1.77 14.55
C GLY A 252 -5.66 -3.21 15.01
N ILE A 253 -5.09 -3.60 16.15
CA ILE A 253 -5.34 -4.92 16.77
C ILE A 253 -6.80 -5.04 17.18
N ASP A 254 -7.34 -4.02 17.85
CA ASP A 254 -8.72 -4.00 18.33
C ASP A 254 -9.71 -4.07 17.17
N LEU A 255 -9.47 -3.33 16.09
CA LEU A 255 -10.28 -3.39 14.86
C LEU A 255 -10.22 -4.78 14.22
N ALA A 256 -9.03 -5.36 14.04
CA ALA A 256 -8.88 -6.68 13.44
C ALA A 256 -9.64 -7.76 14.22
N ARG A 257 -9.55 -7.74 15.56
CA ARG A 257 -10.29 -8.65 16.44
C ARG A 257 -11.80 -8.45 16.37
N ALA A 258 -12.27 -7.21 16.27
CA ALA A 258 -13.71 -6.91 16.21
C ALA A 258 -14.38 -7.49 14.96
N VAL A 259 -13.64 -7.62 13.85
CA VAL A 259 -14.19 -8.07 12.54
C VAL A 259 -13.70 -9.45 12.09
N GLY A 260 -12.72 -10.04 12.77
CA GLY A 260 -12.19 -11.37 12.43
C GLY A 260 -11.07 -11.39 11.37
N LEU A 261 -10.41 -10.25 11.11
CA LEU A 261 -9.27 -10.19 10.18
C LEU A 261 -8.04 -10.86 10.79
N THR A 262 -7.41 -11.79 10.08
CA THR A 262 -6.12 -12.34 10.53
C THR A 262 -5.04 -11.26 10.42
N LEU A 263 -4.39 -10.95 11.54
CA LEU A 263 -3.43 -9.85 11.63
C LEU A 263 -2.07 -10.37 12.11
N VAL A 264 -1.04 -10.20 11.27
CA VAL A 264 0.31 -10.73 11.54
C VAL A 264 1.34 -9.60 11.47
N GLY A 265 2.06 -9.35 12.56
CA GLY A 265 3.12 -8.35 12.62
C GLY A 265 4.52 -8.97 12.71
N PHE A 266 5.52 -8.12 12.49
CA PHE A 266 6.94 -8.46 12.63
C PHE A 266 7.35 -9.73 11.86
N VAL A 267 6.80 -9.96 10.67
CA VAL A 267 7.13 -11.12 9.84
C VAL A 267 8.61 -11.04 9.42
N ARG A 268 9.44 -11.93 9.95
CA ARG A 268 10.87 -12.05 9.69
C ARG A 268 11.31 -13.49 9.90
N PRO A 269 11.70 -14.25 8.87
CA PRO A 269 12.08 -15.64 9.04
C PRO A 269 13.13 -15.82 10.15
N PRO A 270 12.98 -16.81 11.06
CA PRO A 270 11.91 -17.82 11.10
C PRO A 270 10.69 -17.44 11.97
N HIS A 271 10.52 -16.16 12.33
CA HIS A 271 9.53 -15.69 13.30
C HIS A 271 8.43 -14.80 12.66
N MET A 272 7.23 -14.85 13.23
CA MET A 272 6.14 -13.92 12.98
C MET A 272 5.22 -13.90 14.19
N TYR A 273 4.44 -12.84 14.37
CA TYR A 273 3.62 -12.63 15.57
C TYR A 273 2.17 -12.41 15.15
N VAL A 274 1.30 -13.36 15.49
CA VAL A 274 -0.12 -13.32 15.15
C VAL A 274 -0.89 -12.63 16.28
N TYR A 275 -1.63 -11.58 15.94
CA TYR A 275 -2.42 -10.78 16.89
C TYR A 275 -3.91 -11.14 16.88
N ASN A 276 -4.39 -11.73 15.78
CA ASN A 276 -5.73 -12.27 15.60
C ASN A 276 -5.73 -13.32 14.47
N GLY A 277 -6.65 -14.28 14.50
CA GLY A 277 -6.95 -15.19 13.39
C GLY A 277 -5.89 -16.27 13.12
N ILE A 278 -5.34 -16.88 14.18
CA ILE A 278 -4.30 -17.93 14.10
C ILE A 278 -4.77 -19.17 13.36
N GLU A 279 -6.07 -19.45 13.38
CA GLU A 279 -6.71 -20.58 12.70
C GLU A 279 -6.52 -20.60 11.18
N ARG A 280 -6.15 -19.46 10.56
CA ARG A 280 -5.82 -19.39 9.12
C ARG A 280 -4.35 -19.64 8.80
N ILE A 281 -3.52 -19.98 9.79
CA ILE A 281 -2.06 -20.03 9.65
C ILE A 281 -1.53 -21.41 10.06
N ILE A 282 -0.87 -22.11 9.13
CA ILE A 282 -0.32 -23.47 9.35
C ILE A 282 1.20 -23.55 9.32
#